data_AF-A0A2G9LP58-F1
#
_entry.id   AF-A0A2G9LP58-F1
#
_cell.length_a   1.000
_cell.length_b   1.000
_cell.length_c   1.000
_cell.angle_alpha   90.00
_cell.angle_beta   90.00
_cell.angle_gamma   90.00
#
_symmetry.space_group_name_H-M   'P 1'
#
loop_
_entity.id
_entity.type
_entity.pdbx_description
1 polymer ?
#
loop_
_entity_poly.entity_id
_entity_poly.type
_entity_poly.pdbx_seq_one_letter_code
_entity_poly.pdbx_strand_id
1 'polypeptide(L)'
;MVTPARQGFSALPLRTETFKYSQGSNAHQRGDTMQHLTEPKNMFSGFLGILLLAFGGIPLLGQFGVLKSVPAWMTSVATSIGVYVIAAAGFIILVDGIMEDHVHKHPTIIAGLVFLALGIVAVLGEHGSIPFKIPLPPLLYYILFTVEAFFLLMAWLTML
;
A
#
# COMPACT_ATOMS: atom_id res chain seq x y z
N MET A 1 46.26 6.12 -60.61
CA MET A 1 46.80 7.17 -59.72
C MET A 1 45.88 7.27 -58.52
N VAL A 2 46.37 6.90 -57.35
CA VAL A 2 45.60 6.83 -56.11
C VAL A 2 46.12 7.91 -55.18
N THR A 3 45.27 8.85 -54.79
CA THR A 3 45.57 9.89 -53.80
C THR A 3 44.91 9.48 -52.48
N PRO A 4 45.66 9.14 -51.43
CA PRO A 4 45.06 8.88 -50.12
C PRO A 4 44.74 10.20 -49.40
N ALA A 5 43.47 10.35 -48.99
CA ALA A 5 43.03 11.46 -48.16
C ALA A 5 43.46 11.25 -46.70
N ARG A 6 44.10 12.29 -46.16
CA ARG A 6 44.79 12.35 -44.87
C ARG A 6 43.77 12.45 -43.72
N GLN A 7 43.82 11.52 -42.77
CA GLN A 7 43.03 11.54 -41.55
C GLN A 7 43.48 12.69 -40.64
N GLY A 8 42.56 13.61 -40.34
CA GLY A 8 42.75 14.66 -39.34
C GLY A 8 42.41 14.11 -37.94
N PHE A 9 43.44 13.84 -37.14
CA PHE A 9 43.30 13.59 -35.71
C PHE A 9 43.13 14.94 -35.00
N SER A 10 41.89 15.26 -34.61
CA SER A 10 41.62 16.36 -33.69
C SER A 10 41.97 15.92 -32.27
N ALA A 11 43.00 16.54 -31.70
CA ALA A 11 43.38 16.34 -30.31
C ALA A 11 42.23 16.73 -29.38
N LEU A 12 41.76 15.78 -28.57
CA LEU A 12 40.77 16.02 -27.53
C LEU A 12 41.41 16.86 -26.41
N PRO A 13 40.76 17.96 -25.96
CA PRO A 13 41.26 18.73 -24.83
C PRO A 13 41.13 17.89 -23.55
N LEU A 14 42.27 17.67 -22.88
CA LEU A 14 42.33 17.10 -21.53
C LEU A 14 41.61 18.05 -20.56
N ARG A 15 40.33 17.75 -20.31
CA ARG A 15 39.51 18.40 -19.29
C ARG A 15 40.10 18.05 -17.92
N THR A 16 40.88 18.98 -17.38
CA THR A 16 41.39 18.91 -16.00
C THR A 16 40.21 19.21 -15.06
N GLU A 17 39.45 18.19 -14.72
CA GLU A 17 38.47 18.30 -13.64
C GLU A 17 39.24 18.39 -12.33
N THR A 18 39.35 19.61 -11.81
CA THR A 18 39.75 19.86 -10.44
C THR A 18 38.72 19.21 -9.51
N PHE A 19 39.06 18.01 -9.03
CA PHE A 19 38.37 17.34 -7.94
C PHE A 19 38.43 18.23 -6.69
N LYS A 20 37.41 19.09 -6.50
CA LYS A 20 37.11 19.68 -5.21
C LYS A 20 36.63 18.55 -4.31
N TYR A 21 37.54 18.03 -3.48
CA TYR A 21 37.19 17.28 -2.29
C TYR A 21 36.33 18.18 -1.40
N SER A 22 35.00 18.08 -1.54
CA SER A 22 34.04 18.62 -0.60
C SER A 22 34.04 17.73 0.64
N GLN A 23 35.14 17.79 1.40
CA GLN A 23 35.29 17.12 2.69
C GLN A 23 34.72 18.02 3.80
N GLY A 24 33.42 18.31 3.72
CA GLY A 24 32.73 19.14 4.70
C GLY A 24 31.30 18.69 4.83
N SER A 25 30.91 18.31 6.06
CA SER A 25 29.53 18.05 6.52
C SER A 25 29.06 16.58 6.66
N ASN A 26 29.93 15.64 7.04
CA ASN A 26 29.47 14.34 7.56
C ASN A 26 29.19 14.35 9.08
N ALA A 27 29.50 15.44 9.79
CA ALA A 27 29.27 15.54 11.24
C ALA A 27 27.84 15.98 11.60
N HIS A 28 27.07 16.53 10.65
CA HIS A 28 25.70 16.99 10.90
C HIS A 28 24.63 15.92 10.56
N GLN A 29 24.93 14.95 9.70
CA GLN A 29 23.97 13.90 9.32
C GLN A 29 23.84 12.74 10.32
N ARG A 30 24.65 12.71 11.39
CA ARG A 30 24.56 11.66 12.43
C ARG A 30 23.47 11.91 13.48
N GLY A 31 22.87 13.10 13.52
CA GLY A 31 21.76 13.43 14.43
C GLY A 31 20.38 13.11 13.87
N ASP A 32 20.22 13.09 12.54
CA ASP A 32 18.90 13.05 11.90
C ASP A 32 18.36 11.61 11.74
N THR A 33 19.23 10.60 11.73
CA THR A 33 18.79 9.20 11.61
C THR A 33 18.03 8.68 12.84
N MET A 34 18.18 9.33 14.00
CA MET A 34 17.43 8.96 15.21
C MET A 34 16.04 9.61 15.29
N GLN A 35 15.79 10.73 14.59
CA GLN A 35 14.49 11.41 14.62
C GLN A 35 13.43 10.69 13.79
N HIS A 36 13.85 9.98 12.73
CA HIS A 36 12.95 9.31 11.78
C HIS A 36 12.25 8.07 12.38
N LEU A 37 12.84 7.46 13.41
CA LEU A 37 12.29 6.28 14.11
C LEU A 37 11.21 6.64 15.14
N THR A 38 11.21 7.88 15.63
CA THR A 38 10.25 8.36 16.65
C THR A 38 9.04 9.06 16.06
N GLU A 39 8.93 9.15 14.72
CA GLU A 39 7.73 9.72 14.13
C GLU A 39 6.51 8.88 14.51
N PRO A 40 5.53 9.45 15.24
CA PRO A 40 4.40 8.71 15.77
C PRO A 40 3.56 8.05 14.66
N LYS A 41 3.64 8.59 13.44
CA LYS A 41 3.03 8.02 12.23
C LYS A 41 3.56 6.62 11.91
N ASN A 42 4.87 6.39 12.03
CA ASN A 42 5.51 5.12 11.67
C ASN A 42 5.14 4.05 12.69
N MET A 43 5.15 4.41 13.99
CA MET A 43 4.69 3.52 15.06
C MET A 43 3.22 3.15 14.93
N PHE A 44 2.36 4.11 14.55
CA PHE A 44 0.94 3.87 14.35
C PHE A 44 0.67 2.88 13.21
N SER A 45 1.39 2.99 12.09
CA SER A 45 1.28 2.07 10.96
C SER A 45 1.67 0.64 11.35
N GLY A 46 2.78 0.47 12.08
CA GLY A 46 3.21 -0.84 12.59
C GLY A 46 2.18 -1.46 13.54
N PHE A 47 1.69 -0.71 14.51
CA PHE A 47 0.66 -1.18 15.45
C PHE A 47 -0.63 -1.58 14.73
N LEU A 48 -1.09 -0.75 13.79
CA LEU A 48 -2.27 -1.03 12.98
C LEU A 48 -2.07 -2.30 12.14
N GLY A 49 -0.90 -2.48 11.55
CA GLY A 49 -0.54 -3.69 10.80
C GLY A 49 -0.61 -4.96 11.65
N ILE A 50 -0.06 -4.95 12.87
CA ILE A 50 -0.16 -6.09 13.80
C ILE A 50 -1.63 -6.38 14.14
N LEU A 51 -2.43 -5.34 14.39
CA LEU A 51 -3.84 -5.48 14.73
C LEU A 51 -4.63 -6.08 13.57
N LEU A 52 -4.48 -5.56 12.34
CA LEU A 52 -5.12 -6.17 11.16
C LEU A 52 -4.65 -7.60 10.93
N LEU A 53 -3.37 -7.91 11.19
CA LEU A 53 -2.85 -9.27 11.04
C LEU A 53 -3.53 -10.22 12.04
N ALA A 54 -3.77 -9.78 13.27
CA ALA A 54 -4.50 -10.57 14.25
C ALA A 54 -5.97 -10.79 13.82
N PHE A 55 -6.65 -9.75 13.35
CA PHE A 55 -8.06 -9.83 12.93
C PHE A 55 -8.27 -10.56 11.59
N GLY A 56 -7.29 -10.57 10.69
CA GLY A 56 -7.34 -11.32 9.44
C GLY A 56 -6.77 -12.73 9.57
N GLY A 57 -5.55 -12.82 10.11
CA GLY A 57 -4.76 -14.05 10.14
C GLY A 57 -5.28 -15.10 11.12
N ILE A 58 -5.72 -14.72 12.32
CA ILE A 58 -6.24 -15.70 13.30
C ILE A 58 -7.52 -16.37 12.77
N PRO A 59 -8.55 -15.63 12.31
CA PRO A 59 -9.72 -16.26 11.69
C PRO A 59 -9.38 -17.07 10.45
N LEU A 60 -8.43 -16.61 9.63
CA LEU A 60 -7.95 -17.34 8.45
C LEU A 60 -7.37 -18.70 8.82
N LEU A 61 -6.48 -18.75 9.82
CA LEU A 61 -5.91 -20.00 10.34
C LEU A 61 -6.98 -20.92 10.94
N GLY A 62 -8.01 -20.36 11.57
CA GLY A 62 -9.17 -21.12 12.03
C GLY A 62 -9.96 -21.77 10.90
N GLN A 63 -10.18 -21.06 9.79
CA GLN A 63 -10.86 -21.61 8.60
C GLN A 63 -10.09 -22.77 7.96
N PHE A 64 -8.76 -22.75 8.02
CA PHE A 64 -7.92 -23.86 7.55
C PHE A 64 -7.77 -25.01 8.56
N GLY A 65 -8.45 -24.95 9.71
CA GLY A 65 -8.39 -25.98 10.74
C GLY A 65 -7.06 -26.02 11.52
N VAL A 66 -6.19 -25.02 11.35
CA VAL A 66 -4.94 -24.88 12.11
C VAL A 66 -5.25 -24.55 13.57
N LEU A 67 -6.30 -23.75 13.80
CA LEU A 67 -6.80 -23.42 15.13
C LEU A 67 -8.15 -24.09 15.37
N LYS A 68 -8.30 -24.77 16.51
CA LYS A 68 -9.53 -25.52 16.87
C LYS A 68 -10.74 -24.62 17.13
N SER A 69 -10.51 -23.40 17.61
CA SER A 69 -11.58 -22.46 17.94
C SER A 69 -11.09 -21.03 17.79
N VAL A 70 -11.81 -20.23 17.01
CA VAL A 70 -11.62 -18.78 16.94
C VAL A 70 -12.78 -18.13 17.69
N PRO A 71 -12.54 -17.15 18.57
CA PRO A 71 -13.62 -16.47 19.26
C PRO A 71 -14.61 -15.83 18.28
N ALA A 72 -15.92 -16.05 18.48
CA ALA A 72 -16.96 -15.54 17.59
C ALA A 72 -16.99 -14.00 17.50
N TRP A 73 -16.54 -13.30 18.55
CA TRP A 73 -16.43 -11.85 18.52
C TRP A 73 -15.37 -11.37 17.53
N MET A 74 -14.27 -12.11 17.33
CA MET A 74 -13.24 -11.73 16.35
C MET A 74 -13.77 -11.85 14.93
N THR A 75 -14.49 -12.94 14.63
CA THR A 75 -15.05 -13.13 13.29
C THR A 75 -16.09 -12.06 12.98
N SER A 76 -16.97 -11.72 13.95
CA SER A 76 -17.95 -10.66 13.81
C SER A 76 -17.30 -9.28 13.60
N VAL A 77 -16.30 -8.93 14.42
CA VAL A 77 -15.61 -7.64 14.29
C VAL A 77 -14.88 -7.54 12.96
N ALA A 78 -14.19 -8.60 12.54
CA ALA A 78 -13.48 -8.63 11.26
C ALA A 78 -14.43 -8.45 10.06
N THR A 79 -15.59 -9.12 10.06
CA THR A 79 -16.59 -8.94 9.00
C THR A 79 -17.20 -7.54 9.02
N SER A 80 -17.55 -7.02 10.20
CA SER A 80 -18.15 -5.68 10.30
C SER A 80 -17.19 -4.60 9.84
N ILE A 81 -15.94 -4.60 10.32
CA ILE A 81 -14.92 -3.63 9.88
C ILE A 81 -14.60 -3.84 8.39
N GLY A 82 -14.52 -5.09 7.93
CA GLY A 82 -14.18 -5.45 6.55
C GLY A 82 -15.12 -4.82 5.53
N VAL A 83 -16.42 -4.76 5.84
CA VAL A 83 -17.43 -4.11 4.99
C VAL A 83 -17.13 -2.61 4.82
N TYR A 84 -16.77 -1.90 5.89
CA TYR A 84 -16.40 -0.49 5.80
C TYR A 84 -15.08 -0.27 5.05
N VAL A 85 -14.10 -1.16 5.24
CA VAL A 85 -12.81 -1.08 4.54
C VAL A 85 -13.00 -1.23 3.03
N ILE A 86 -13.87 -2.14 2.58
CA ILE A 86 -14.17 -2.29 1.15
C ILE A 86 -14.82 -1.01 0.59
N ALA A 87 -15.77 -0.42 1.32
CA ALA A 87 -16.40 0.84 0.90
C ALA A 87 -15.38 1.99 0.81
N ALA A 88 -14.48 2.10 1.80
CA ALA A 88 -13.41 3.08 1.81
C ALA A 88 -12.41 2.87 0.67
N ALA A 89 -12.01 1.62 0.39
CA ALA A 89 -11.14 1.29 -0.73
C ALA A 89 -11.78 1.65 -2.09
N GLY A 90 -13.07 1.34 -2.27
CA GLY A 90 -13.81 1.76 -3.47
C GLY A 90 -13.86 3.28 -3.63
N PHE A 91 -14.03 4.02 -2.54
CA PHE A 91 -13.97 5.48 -2.55
C PHE A 91 -12.59 6.01 -2.92
N ILE A 92 -11.51 5.43 -2.36
CA ILE A 92 -10.14 5.82 -2.68
C ILE A 92 -9.83 5.58 -4.17
N ILE A 93 -10.16 4.40 -4.70
CA ILE A 93 -9.97 4.08 -6.13
C ILE A 93 -10.75 5.07 -7.01
N LEU A 94 -11.96 5.46 -6.59
CA LEU A 94 -12.75 6.45 -7.30
C LEU A 94 -12.08 7.82 -7.32
N VAL A 95 -11.57 8.28 -6.17
CA VAL A 95 -10.85 9.57 -6.07
C VAL A 95 -9.58 9.55 -6.93
N ASP A 96 -8.80 8.47 -6.84
CA ASP A 96 -7.59 8.28 -7.65
C ASP A 96 -7.90 8.31 -9.15
N GLY A 97 -8.94 7.59 -9.57
CA GLY A 97 -9.43 7.62 -10.94
C GLY A 97 -9.89 9.00 -11.41
N ILE A 98 -10.47 9.83 -10.54
CA ILE A 98 -10.86 11.21 -10.87
C ILE A 98 -9.62 12.09 -11.08
N MET A 99 -8.59 11.91 -10.24
CA MET A 99 -7.34 12.68 -10.27
C MET A 99 -6.40 12.26 -11.39
N GLU A 100 -6.60 11.08 -11.99
CA GLU A 100 -5.76 10.60 -13.07
C GLU A 100 -6.03 11.32 -14.40
N ASP A 101 -4.96 11.75 -15.08
CA ASP A 101 -4.98 12.53 -16.32
C ASP A 101 -4.74 11.67 -17.58
N HIS A 102 -4.59 10.35 -17.43
CA HIS A 102 -4.11 9.45 -18.48
C HIS A 102 -5.16 8.45 -18.98
N VAL A 103 -4.73 7.58 -19.91
CA VAL A 103 -5.54 6.57 -20.62
C VAL A 103 -6.36 5.66 -19.68
N HIS A 104 -5.93 5.50 -18.43
CA HIS A 104 -6.58 4.63 -17.44
C HIS A 104 -7.66 5.33 -16.60
N LYS A 105 -7.88 6.65 -16.77
CA LYS A 105 -8.88 7.42 -16.02
C LYS A 105 -10.26 6.76 -15.99
N HIS A 106 -10.79 6.40 -17.17
CA HIS A 106 -12.14 5.86 -17.32
C HIS A 106 -12.30 4.48 -16.67
N PRO A 107 -11.45 3.46 -16.95
CA PRO A 107 -11.58 2.17 -16.30
C PRO A 107 -11.38 2.25 -14.78
N THR A 108 -10.48 3.10 -14.27
CA THR A 108 -10.29 3.28 -12.82
C THR A 108 -11.52 3.87 -12.15
N ILE A 109 -12.14 4.90 -12.75
CA ILE A 109 -13.40 5.48 -12.23
C ILE A 109 -14.52 4.45 -12.22
N ILE A 110 -14.68 3.66 -13.28
CA ILE A 110 -15.71 2.62 -13.37
C ILE A 110 -15.48 1.55 -12.30
N ALA A 111 -14.24 1.08 -12.14
CA ALA A 111 -13.88 0.14 -11.10
C ALA A 111 -14.19 0.70 -9.70
N GLY A 112 -13.76 1.94 -9.43
CA GLY A 112 -14.03 2.64 -8.16
C GLY A 112 -15.52 2.75 -7.85
N LEU A 113 -16.35 3.14 -8.83
CA LEU A 113 -17.80 3.19 -8.67
C LEU A 113 -18.41 1.82 -8.37
N VAL A 114 -17.95 0.76 -9.04
CA VAL A 114 -18.45 -0.61 -8.79
C VAL A 114 -18.07 -1.06 -7.38
N PHE A 115 -16.82 -0.90 -6.97
CA PHE A 115 -16.37 -1.26 -5.61
C PHE A 115 -17.08 -0.44 -4.54
N LEU A 116 -17.25 0.87 -4.77
CA LEU A 116 -17.97 1.75 -3.85
C LEU A 116 -19.44 1.34 -3.73
N ALA A 117 -20.12 1.06 -4.84
CA ALA A 117 -21.50 0.61 -4.83
C ALA A 117 -21.65 -0.74 -4.10
N LEU A 118 -20.77 -1.70 -4.36
CA LEU A 118 -20.75 -3.00 -3.65
C LEU A 118 -20.51 -2.81 -2.15
N GLY A 119 -19.57 -1.95 -1.76
CA GLY A 119 -19.30 -1.62 -0.36
C GLY A 119 -20.48 -0.95 0.33
N ILE A 120 -21.09 0.07 -0.29
CA ILE A 120 -22.27 0.77 0.25
C ILE A 120 -23.44 -0.21 0.40
N VAL A 121 -23.71 -1.04 -0.61
CA VAL A 121 -24.75 -2.06 -0.52
C VAL A 121 -24.48 -3.03 0.63
N ALA A 122 -23.25 -3.50 0.80
CA ALA A 122 -22.88 -4.37 1.91
C ALA A 122 -23.11 -3.67 3.27
N VAL A 123 -22.72 -2.40 3.41
CA VAL A 123 -22.97 -1.61 4.64
C VAL A 123 -24.48 -1.47 4.91
N LEU A 124 -25.26 -1.03 3.92
CA LEU A 124 -26.69 -0.81 4.07
C LEU A 124 -27.45 -2.11 4.38
N GLY A 125 -27.02 -3.22 3.77
CA GLY A 125 -27.57 -4.55 4.03
C GLY A 125 -27.31 -4.98 5.47
N GLU A 126 -26.10 -4.75 6.01
CA GLU A 126 -25.78 -5.07 7.40
C GLU A 126 -26.61 -4.29 8.42
N HIS A 127 -26.96 -3.03 8.12
CA HIS A 127 -27.80 -2.20 8.98
C HIS A 127 -29.31 -2.42 8.76
N GLY A 128 -29.70 -3.33 7.87
CA GLY A 128 -31.11 -3.60 7.55
C GLY A 128 -31.83 -2.42 6.88
N SER A 129 -31.08 -1.46 6.30
CA SER A 129 -31.66 -0.31 5.60
C SER A 129 -32.23 -0.68 4.23
N ILE A 130 -31.80 -1.82 3.67
CA ILE A 130 -32.29 -2.39 2.42
C ILE A 130 -32.64 -3.87 2.63
N PRO A 131 -33.60 -4.43 1.87
CA PRO A 131 -34.08 -5.80 2.06
C PRO A 131 -33.17 -6.87 1.44
N PHE A 132 -32.11 -6.47 0.72
CA PHE A 132 -31.17 -7.38 0.09
C PHE A 132 -29.80 -7.30 0.77
N LYS A 133 -29.14 -8.45 0.90
CA LYS A 133 -27.75 -8.57 1.37
C LYS A 133 -26.95 -9.29 0.31
N ILE A 134 -25.77 -8.76 -0.03
CA ILE A 134 -24.81 -9.48 -0.85
C ILE A 134 -24.04 -10.42 0.09
N PRO A 135 -24.17 -11.76 -0.05
CA PRO A 135 -23.45 -12.69 0.80
C PRO A 135 -21.98 -12.75 0.37
N LEU A 136 -21.17 -11.85 0.91
CA LEU A 136 -19.72 -11.91 0.73
C LEU A 136 -19.15 -12.99 1.67
N PRO A 137 -18.36 -13.95 1.17
CA PRO A 137 -17.81 -15.01 1.99
C PRO A 137 -16.86 -14.41 3.06
N PRO A 138 -16.96 -14.83 4.34
CA PRO A 138 -16.08 -14.36 5.42
C PRO A 138 -14.58 -14.45 5.06
N LEU A 139 -14.24 -15.48 4.30
CA LEU A 139 -12.89 -15.74 3.80
C LEU A 139 -12.29 -14.53 3.05
N LEU A 140 -13.08 -13.81 2.26
CA LEU A 140 -12.59 -12.67 1.49
C LEU A 140 -12.09 -11.55 2.40
N TYR A 141 -12.83 -11.27 3.49
CA TYR A 141 -12.42 -10.27 4.48
C TYR A 141 -11.14 -10.67 5.20
N TYR A 142 -11.01 -11.95 5.56
CA TYR A 142 -9.80 -12.45 6.23
C TYR A 142 -8.57 -12.36 5.34
N ILE A 143 -8.71 -12.68 4.05
CA ILE A 143 -7.63 -12.53 3.07
C ILE A 143 -7.28 -11.04 2.90
N LEU A 144 -8.28 -10.18 2.68
CA LEU A 144 -8.06 -8.74 2.51
C LEU A 144 -7.31 -8.14 3.69
N PHE A 145 -7.74 -8.43 4.92
CA PHE A 145 -7.08 -7.93 6.13
C PHE A 145 -5.67 -8.49 6.32
N THR A 146 -5.45 -9.77 6.00
CA THR A 146 -4.13 -10.39 6.12
C THR A 146 -3.14 -9.78 5.13
N VAL A 147 -3.57 -9.57 3.87
CA VAL A 147 -2.75 -8.95 2.83
C VAL A 147 -2.46 -7.48 3.17
N GLU A 148 -3.47 -6.72 3.56
CA GLU A 148 -3.31 -5.32 3.98
C GLU A 148 -2.37 -5.19 5.18
N ALA A 149 -2.53 -6.04 6.19
CA ALA A 149 -1.64 -6.09 7.34
C ALA A 149 -0.19 -6.36 6.93
N PHE A 150 0.02 -7.28 5.99
CA PHE A 150 1.35 -7.58 5.48
C PHE A 150 1.98 -6.37 4.79
N PHE A 151 1.24 -5.64 3.97
CA PHE A 151 1.72 -4.40 3.35
C PHE A 151 2.04 -3.31 4.39
N LEU A 152 1.19 -3.10 5.39
CA LEU A 152 1.45 -2.14 6.47
C LEU A 152 2.69 -2.49 7.29
N LEU A 153 2.89 -3.78 7.59
CA LEU A 153 4.07 -4.25 8.30
C LEU A 153 5.33 -4.08 7.47
N MET A 154 5.29 -4.41 6.17
CA MET A 154 6.42 -4.19 5.28
C MET A 154 6.75 -2.70 5.16
N ALA A 155 5.74 -1.83 5.02
CA ALA A 155 5.93 -0.37 5.00
C ALA A 155 6.60 0.11 6.29
N TRP A 156 6.12 -0.34 7.44
CA TRP A 156 6.73 -0.01 8.73
C TRP A 156 8.19 -0.50 8.84
N LEU A 157 8.47 -1.74 8.43
CA LEU A 157 9.83 -2.31 8.44
C LEU A 157 10.78 -1.57 7.49
N THR A 158 10.31 -1.10 6.34
CA THR A 158 11.15 -0.32 5.42
C THR A 158 11.51 1.08 5.91
N MET A 159 10.76 1.60 6.89
CA MET A 159 11.01 2.89 7.52
C MET A 159 11.91 2.80 8.76
N LEU A 160 12.30 1.58 9.14
CA LEU A 160 13.09 1.25 10.33
C LEU A 160 14.57 1.08 9.95
#